data_AF-A0A3M9JWS5-F1
#
_entry.id   AF-A0A3M9JWS5-F1
#
_cell.length_a   1.000
_cell.length_b   1.000
_cell.length_c   1.000
_cell.angle_alpha   90.00
_cell.angle_beta   90.00
_cell.angle_gamma   90.00
#
_symmetry.space_group_name_H-M   'P 1'
#
loop_
_entity.id
_entity.type
_entity.pdbx_description
1 polymer ?
#
loop_
_entity_poly.entity_id
_entity_poly.type
_entity_poly.pdbx_seq_one_letter_code
_entity_poly.pdbx_strand_id
1 'polypeptide(L)'
;MDQWLSVLDDLLVRQLPADADVHHVDLRVSEDFWDCQTRDEIYEPRCAEFEADRDRFAQAITIRYGSPQPKDLMPYVSGNPPHDEPGSLLFDYLAGWFCEVDVWQVGDRGIIVEVGHYDKELPLQLMLVVGDIGDGRTTVL
;
A
#
# COMPACT_ATOMS: atom_id res chain seq x y z
N MET A 1 -16.55 -0.47 -2.40
CA MET A 1 -15.88 -1.70 -1.96
C MET A 1 -15.69 -2.68 -3.12
N ASP A 2 -16.74 -3.15 -3.78
CA ASP A 2 -16.66 -4.12 -4.89
C ASP A 2 -15.71 -3.68 -6.01
N GLN A 3 -15.72 -2.39 -6.36
CA GLN A 3 -14.79 -1.83 -7.35
C GLN A 3 -13.32 -2.00 -6.93
N TRP A 4 -12.98 -1.73 -5.66
CA TRP A 4 -11.59 -1.83 -5.19
C TRP A 4 -11.13 -3.28 -5.07
N LEU A 5 -12.03 -4.18 -4.65
CA LEU A 5 -11.76 -5.62 -4.68
C LEU A 5 -11.55 -6.12 -6.12
N SER A 6 -12.31 -5.61 -7.09
CA SER A 6 -12.10 -5.95 -8.50
C SER A 6 -10.75 -5.45 -9.02
N VAL A 7 -10.28 -4.27 -8.58
CA VAL A 7 -8.93 -3.78 -8.92
C VAL A 7 -7.88 -4.69 -8.29
N LEU A 8 -8.02 -5.03 -7.02
CA LEU A 8 -7.12 -5.99 -6.35
C LEU A 8 -7.07 -7.33 -7.08
N ASP A 9 -8.23 -7.86 -7.49
CA ASP A 9 -8.31 -9.13 -8.22
C ASP A 9 -7.57 -9.09 -9.56
N ASP A 10 -7.67 -7.97 -10.29
CA ASP A 10 -6.89 -7.76 -11.52
C ASP A 10 -5.38 -7.71 -11.24
N LEU A 11 -4.96 -6.95 -10.22
CA LEU A 11 -3.54 -6.81 -9.88
C LEU A 11 -2.91 -8.13 -9.42
N LEU A 12 -3.66 -9.00 -8.72
CA LEU A 12 -3.14 -10.28 -8.24
C LEU A 12 -2.83 -11.28 -9.36
N VAL A 13 -3.54 -11.20 -10.50
CA VAL A 13 -3.33 -12.10 -11.64
C VAL A 13 -2.43 -11.49 -12.73
N ARG A 14 -2.17 -10.19 -12.64
CA ARG A 14 -1.33 -9.46 -13.60
C ARG A 14 0.14 -9.80 -13.38
N GLN A 15 0.88 -9.81 -14.50
CA GLN A 15 2.34 -9.93 -14.43
C GLN A 15 2.93 -8.63 -13.88
N LEU A 16 3.82 -8.77 -12.91
CA LEU A 16 4.55 -7.62 -12.36
C LEU A 16 5.46 -7.00 -13.42
N PRO A 17 5.70 -5.67 -13.34
CA PRO A 17 6.64 -5.00 -14.23
C PRO A 17 8.06 -5.47 -13.92
N ALA A 18 8.82 -5.86 -14.95
CA ALA A 18 10.17 -6.39 -14.81
C ALA A 18 11.19 -5.41 -14.20
N ASP A 19 10.85 -4.12 -14.13
CA ASP A 19 11.69 -3.02 -13.66
C ASP A 19 11.30 -2.50 -12.27
N ALA A 20 10.15 -2.89 -11.73
CA ALA A 20 9.64 -2.37 -10.47
C ALA A 20 9.11 -3.44 -9.50
N ASP A 21 8.79 -4.66 -9.97
CA ASP A 21 8.18 -5.75 -9.19
C ASP A 21 6.99 -5.34 -8.30
N VAL A 22 6.34 -4.22 -8.64
CA VAL A 22 5.17 -3.69 -7.95
C VAL A 22 4.13 -3.15 -8.92
N HIS A 23 2.86 -3.28 -8.55
CA HIS A 23 1.75 -2.50 -9.04
C HIS A 23 1.33 -1.52 -7.96
N HIS A 24 1.26 -0.23 -8.30
CA HIS A 24 0.67 0.80 -7.44
C HIS A 24 -0.50 1.45 -8.18
N VAL A 25 -1.65 1.52 -7.52
CA VAL A 25 -2.84 2.22 -7.98
C VAL A 25 -3.37 3.13 -6.89
N ASP A 26 -3.58 4.40 -7.22
CA ASP A 26 -4.37 5.34 -6.41
C ASP A 26 -5.86 5.04 -6.62
N LEU A 27 -6.50 4.41 -5.63
CA LEU A 27 -7.93 4.08 -5.69
C LEU A 27 -8.83 5.31 -5.54
N ARG A 28 -8.32 6.32 -4.83
CA ARG A 28 -8.98 7.60 -4.58
C ARG A 28 -7.92 8.65 -4.31
N VAL A 29 -8.13 9.85 -4.84
CA VAL A 29 -7.26 11.02 -4.63
C VAL A 29 -8.12 12.19 -4.18
N SER A 30 -7.69 12.93 -3.15
CA SER A 30 -8.39 14.14 -2.69
C SER A 30 -8.07 15.35 -3.57
N GLU A 31 -8.69 16.48 -3.24
CA GLU A 31 -8.20 17.81 -3.61
C GLU A 31 -6.83 18.12 -2.97
N ASP A 32 -6.10 19.07 -3.55
CA ASP A 32 -4.92 19.68 -2.92
C ASP A 32 -5.34 20.60 -1.75
N PHE A 33 -4.41 20.86 -0.82
CA PHE A 33 -4.66 21.61 0.41
C PHE A 33 -3.92 22.96 0.50
N TRP A 34 -3.58 23.56 -0.66
CA TRP A 34 -2.83 24.81 -0.74
C TRP A 34 -3.53 26.03 -0.09
N ASP A 35 -4.86 26.03 0.01
CA ASP A 35 -5.62 27.17 0.54
C ASP A 35 -5.55 27.25 2.08
N CYS A 36 -4.70 28.15 2.56
CA CYS A 36 -4.24 28.26 3.94
C CYS A 36 -5.29 28.73 4.97
N GLN A 37 -6.46 29.22 4.55
CA GLN A 37 -7.45 29.79 5.47
C GLN A 37 -8.38 28.75 6.10
N THR A 38 -8.57 27.60 5.45
CA THR A 38 -9.47 26.52 5.92
C THR A 38 -8.80 25.16 5.87
N ARG A 39 -7.50 25.09 5.54
CA ARG A 39 -6.73 23.84 5.45
C ARG A 39 -6.95 22.95 6.66
N ASP A 40 -6.70 23.46 7.87
CA ASP A 40 -6.78 22.66 9.09
C ASP A 40 -8.25 22.28 9.44
N GLU A 41 -9.25 22.96 8.86
CA GLU A 41 -10.67 22.62 9.01
C GLU A 41 -11.14 21.55 7.98
N ILE A 42 -10.44 21.40 6.86
CA ILE A 42 -10.79 20.48 5.77
C ILE A 42 -9.89 19.23 5.80
N TYR A 43 -8.61 19.39 6.13
CA TYR A 43 -7.60 18.34 6.11
C TYR A 43 -7.95 17.22 7.08
N GLU A 44 -8.12 17.51 8.38
CA GLU A 44 -8.44 16.52 9.40
C GLU A 44 -9.71 15.71 9.08
N PRO A 45 -10.85 16.31 8.71
CA PRO A 45 -12.02 15.55 8.27
C PRO A 45 -11.75 14.69 7.03
N ARG A 46 -10.92 15.16 6.10
CA ARG A 46 -10.57 14.41 4.89
C ARG A 46 -9.64 13.23 5.20
N CYS A 47 -8.67 13.39 6.09
CA CYS A 47 -7.86 12.31 6.63
C CYS A 47 -8.75 11.24 7.25
N ALA A 48 -9.66 11.62 8.13
CA ALA A 48 -10.57 10.67 8.79
C ALA A 48 -11.47 9.93 7.78
N GLU A 49 -11.90 10.59 6.70
CA GLU A 49 -12.66 9.95 5.62
C GLU A 49 -11.82 8.89 4.88
N PHE A 50 -10.59 9.23 4.51
CA PHE A 50 -9.67 8.33 3.80
C PHE A 50 -9.24 7.16 4.69
N GLU A 51 -8.94 7.41 5.96
CA GLU A 51 -8.63 6.37 6.95
C GLU A 51 -9.81 5.42 7.14
N ALA A 52 -11.04 5.94 7.25
CA ALA A 52 -12.22 5.09 7.35
C ALA A 52 -12.45 4.24 6.09
N ASP A 53 -12.13 4.77 4.91
CA ASP A 53 -12.17 4.03 3.65
C ASP A 53 -11.09 2.95 3.58
N ARG A 54 -9.87 3.27 4.01
CA ARG A 54 -8.75 2.32 4.16
C ARG A 54 -9.14 1.18 5.10
N ASP A 55 -9.68 1.49 6.28
CA ASP A 55 -10.05 0.50 7.29
C ASP A 55 -11.13 -0.45 6.79
N ARG A 56 -12.15 0.08 6.09
CA ARG A 56 -13.18 -0.76 5.46
C ARG A 56 -12.59 -1.68 4.40
N PHE A 57 -11.62 -1.21 3.62
CA PHE A 57 -11.00 -2.02 2.59
C PHE A 57 -10.05 -3.07 3.18
N ALA A 58 -9.22 -2.68 4.14
CA ALA A 58 -8.38 -3.59 4.94
C ALA A 58 -9.22 -4.68 5.61
N GLN A 59 -10.39 -4.34 6.15
CA GLN A 59 -11.33 -5.32 6.71
C GLN A 59 -11.84 -6.30 5.65
N ALA A 60 -12.20 -5.82 4.46
CA ALA A 60 -12.66 -6.67 3.36
C ALA A 60 -11.57 -7.64 2.87
N ILE A 61 -10.32 -7.15 2.76
CA ILE A 61 -9.15 -7.99 2.43
C ILE A 61 -8.92 -9.02 3.54
N THR A 62 -8.99 -8.59 4.81
CA THR A 62 -8.81 -9.48 5.96
C THR A 62 -9.86 -10.60 6.01
N ILE A 63 -11.11 -10.30 5.69
CA ILE A 63 -12.17 -11.32 5.60
C ILE A 63 -11.85 -12.37 4.53
N ARG A 64 -11.21 -11.97 3.43
CA ARG A 64 -10.93 -12.85 2.29
C ARG A 64 -9.63 -13.65 2.45
N TYR A 65 -8.60 -13.05 3.01
CA TYR A 65 -7.24 -13.59 2.99
C TYR A 65 -6.64 -13.82 4.39
N GLY A 66 -7.35 -13.46 5.46
CA GLY A 66 -6.85 -13.55 6.84
C GLY A 66 -6.15 -12.27 7.29
N SER A 67 -5.61 -12.28 8.51
CA SER A 67 -4.98 -11.10 9.11
C SER A 67 -3.67 -10.71 8.41
N PRO A 68 -3.36 -9.41 8.32
CA PRO A 68 -2.06 -8.96 7.82
C PRO A 68 -0.94 -9.28 8.82
N GLN A 69 0.29 -9.19 8.33
CA GLN A 69 1.50 -9.14 9.14
C GLN A 69 2.07 -7.71 9.11
N PRO A 70 2.41 -7.12 10.27
CA PRO A 70 3.07 -5.82 10.30
C PRO A 70 4.49 -5.95 9.75
N LYS A 71 4.92 -4.98 8.95
CA LYS A 71 6.24 -4.88 8.36
C LYS A 71 6.88 -3.54 8.72
N ASP A 72 7.95 -3.60 9.50
CA ASP A 72 8.83 -2.46 9.75
C ASP A 72 9.64 -2.12 8.49
N LEU A 73 9.52 -0.89 8.03
CA LEU A 73 10.22 -0.32 6.87
C LEU A 73 11.36 0.61 7.28
N MET A 74 11.53 0.92 8.58
CA MET A 74 12.61 1.77 9.07
C MET A 74 14.02 1.35 8.60
N PRO A 75 14.35 0.04 8.47
CA PRO A 75 15.64 -0.38 7.90
C PRO A 75 15.85 0.13 6.46
N TYR A 76 14.80 0.10 5.63
CA TYR A 76 14.84 0.61 4.26
C TYR A 76 14.94 2.14 4.22
N VAL A 77 14.10 2.83 5.01
CA VAL A 77 14.14 4.31 5.16
C VAL A 77 15.52 4.79 5.59
N SER A 78 16.20 4.02 6.44
CA SER A 78 17.53 4.35 6.96
C SER A 78 18.68 3.94 6.02
N GLY A 79 18.38 3.39 4.83
CA GLY A 79 19.39 2.92 3.87
C GLY A 79 20.15 1.67 4.32
N ASN A 80 19.61 0.88 5.25
CA ASN A 80 20.18 -0.36 5.76
C ASN A 80 19.18 -1.53 5.63
N PRO A 81 18.71 -1.86 4.42
CA PRO A 81 17.75 -2.93 4.22
C PRO A 81 18.35 -4.30 4.61
N PRO A 82 17.55 -5.25 5.11
CA PRO A 82 18.01 -6.61 5.34
C PRO A 82 18.50 -7.27 4.05
N HIS A 83 19.56 -8.06 4.16
CA HIS A 83 20.11 -8.81 3.03
C HIS A 83 19.22 -10.01 2.68
N ASP A 84 18.98 -10.23 1.38
CA ASP A 84 18.16 -11.32 0.81
C ASP A 84 16.72 -11.43 1.38
N GLU A 85 16.12 -10.31 1.82
CA GLU A 85 14.72 -10.33 2.23
C GLU A 85 13.78 -10.51 1.02
N PRO A 86 12.89 -11.53 1.02
CA PRO A 86 11.82 -11.65 0.05
C PRO A 86 10.97 -10.38 -0.01
N GLY A 87 10.68 -9.91 -1.22
CA GLY A 87 9.95 -8.65 -1.42
C GLY A 87 10.73 -7.38 -1.10
N SER A 88 12.06 -7.45 -1.06
CA SER A 88 12.92 -6.28 -0.86
C SER A 88 12.61 -5.10 -1.80
N LEU A 89 12.29 -5.34 -3.07
CA LEU A 89 11.90 -4.27 -4.02
C LEU A 89 10.56 -3.62 -3.65
N LEU A 90 9.58 -4.41 -3.19
CA LEU A 90 8.31 -3.91 -2.70
C LEU A 90 8.50 -3.06 -1.44
N PHE A 91 9.32 -3.52 -0.49
CA PHE A 91 9.57 -2.79 0.75
C PHE A 91 10.41 -1.53 0.54
N ASP A 92 11.39 -1.56 -0.38
CA ASP A 92 12.14 -0.37 -0.79
C ASP A 92 11.21 0.68 -1.42
N TYR A 93 10.28 0.24 -2.28
CA TYR A 93 9.26 1.11 -2.84
C TYR A 93 8.37 1.77 -1.76
N LEU A 94 7.86 0.96 -0.82
CA LEU A 94 6.97 1.43 0.25
C LEU A 94 7.69 2.33 1.27
N ALA A 95 8.99 2.15 1.49
CA ALA A 95 9.79 3.00 2.37
C ALA A 95 9.90 4.45 1.87
N GLY A 96 9.61 4.71 0.59
CA GLY A 96 9.43 6.06 0.06
C GLY A 96 8.18 6.78 0.58
N TRP A 97 7.27 6.06 1.24
CA TRP A 97 5.97 6.55 1.68
C TRP A 97 5.74 6.36 3.19
N PHE A 98 6.12 5.21 3.73
CA PHE A 98 5.73 4.76 5.06
C PHE A 98 6.90 4.19 5.85
N CYS A 99 6.81 4.26 7.18
CA CYS A 99 7.78 3.65 8.10
C CYS A 99 7.37 2.24 8.56
N GLU A 100 6.08 1.92 8.50
CA GLU A 100 5.50 0.62 8.84
C GLU A 100 4.25 0.43 7.99
N VAL A 101 3.95 -0.81 7.60
CA VAL A 101 2.74 -1.17 6.85
C VAL A 101 2.21 -2.53 7.30
N ASP A 102 0.93 -2.75 7.08
CA ASP A 102 0.32 -4.08 7.16
C ASP A 102 0.36 -4.79 5.81
N VAL A 103 0.86 -6.04 5.79
CA VAL A 103 1.01 -6.84 4.57
C VAL A 103 0.11 -8.07 4.63
N TRP A 104 -0.84 -8.16 3.69
CA TRP A 104 -1.56 -9.41 3.44
C TRP A 104 -0.83 -10.23 2.38
N GLN A 105 -0.68 -11.54 2.62
CA GLN A 105 -0.02 -12.44 1.68
C GLN A 105 -1.03 -13.34 0.96
N VAL A 106 -0.93 -13.39 -0.38
CA VAL A 106 -1.69 -14.30 -1.24
C VAL A 106 -0.72 -14.98 -2.20
N GLY A 107 -0.33 -16.22 -1.90
CA GLY A 107 0.75 -16.89 -2.62
C GLY A 107 2.06 -16.11 -2.48
N ASP A 108 2.69 -15.78 -3.61
CA ASP A 108 3.93 -14.98 -3.66
C ASP A 108 3.66 -13.47 -3.78
N ARG A 109 2.41 -13.02 -3.56
CA ARG A 109 2.02 -11.61 -3.64
C ARG A 109 1.77 -11.01 -2.27
N GLY A 110 2.38 -9.86 -2.02
CA GLY A 110 2.08 -8.98 -0.90
C GLY A 110 1.08 -7.92 -1.34
N ILE A 111 0.07 -7.65 -0.51
CA ILE A 111 -0.95 -6.62 -0.70
C ILE A 111 -0.79 -5.62 0.43
N ILE A 112 -0.76 -4.33 0.09
CA ILE A 112 -0.70 -3.20 1.02
C ILE A 112 -1.80 -2.21 0.64
N VAL A 113 -2.52 -1.72 1.65
CA VAL A 113 -3.52 -0.66 1.49
C VAL A 113 -3.27 0.40 2.54
N GLU A 114 -2.87 1.59 2.11
CA GLU A 114 -2.52 2.69 3.00
C GLU A 114 -3.01 4.03 2.46
N VAL A 115 -3.04 5.03 3.35
CA VAL A 115 -3.30 6.42 2.99
C VAL A 115 -1.99 7.18 3.06
N GLY A 116 -1.55 7.72 1.93
CA GLY A 116 -0.30 8.48 1.82
C GLY A 116 -0.48 9.81 1.13
N HIS A 117 0.55 10.63 1.17
CA HIS A 117 0.69 11.87 0.42
C HIS A 117 2.16 12.31 0.45
N TYR A 118 2.58 13.07 -0.56
CA TYR A 118 3.98 13.51 -0.67
C TYR A 118 4.33 14.69 0.24
N ASP A 119 3.36 15.55 0.55
CA ASP A 119 3.51 16.71 1.43
C ASP A 119 2.13 17.09 1.97
N LYS A 120 2.07 17.81 3.10
CA LYS A 120 0.84 18.26 3.78
C LYS A 120 -0.07 19.15 2.92
N GLU A 121 0.46 19.71 1.84
CA GLU A 121 -0.26 20.58 0.90
C GLU A 121 -0.76 19.80 -0.33
N LEU A 122 -0.24 18.58 -0.54
CA LEU A 122 -0.58 17.72 -1.67
C LEU A 122 -1.71 16.76 -1.33
N PRO A 123 -2.42 16.24 -2.34
CA PRO A 123 -3.55 15.34 -2.13
C PRO A 123 -3.24 14.12 -1.29
N LEU A 124 -4.23 13.69 -0.49
CA LEU A 124 -4.27 12.37 0.08
C LEU A 124 -4.55 11.34 -1.03
N GLN A 125 -3.90 10.19 -0.92
CA GLN A 125 -4.02 9.07 -1.83
C GLN A 125 -4.39 7.83 -1.02
N LEU A 126 -5.53 7.21 -1.34
CA LEU A 126 -5.82 5.84 -0.89
C LEU A 126 -5.15 4.89 -1.88
N MET A 127 -4.05 4.30 -1.44
CA MET A 127 -3.15 3.52 -2.27
C MET A 127 -3.45 2.03 -2.14
N LEU A 128 -3.40 1.31 -3.26
CA LEU A 128 -3.31 -0.14 -3.31
C LEU A 128 -1.99 -0.52 -3.97
N VAL A 129 -1.14 -1.22 -3.24
CA VAL A 129 0.14 -1.72 -3.73
C VAL A 129 0.15 -3.25 -3.69
N VAL A 130 0.52 -3.87 -4.80
CA VAL A 130 0.71 -5.32 -4.91
C VAL A 130 2.10 -5.59 -5.45
N GLY A 131 2.91 -6.40 -4.76
CA GLY A 131 4.25 -6.73 -5.21
C GLY A 131 4.64 -8.16 -4.91
N ASP A 132 5.80 -8.57 -5.40
CA ASP A 132 6.35 -9.88 -5.09
C ASP A 132 6.86 -9.92 -3.65
N ILE A 133 6.56 -11.01 -2.94
CA ILE A 133 7.14 -11.35 -1.62
C ILE A 133 7.56 -12.83 -1.56
N GLY A 134 7.66 -13.48 -2.72
CA GLY A 134 8.07 -14.87 -2.81
C GLY A 134 9.56 -15.03 -2.47
N ASP A 135 9.94 -16.17 -1.91
CA ASP A 135 11.34 -16.49 -1.62
C ASP A 135 12.11 -16.99 -2.87
N GLY A 136 11.55 -16.77 -4.06
CA GLY A 136 12.06 -17.29 -5.33
C GLY A 136 11.92 -18.82 -5.48
N ARG A 137 11.35 -19.53 -4.50
CA ARG A 137 11.02 -20.96 -4.65
C ARG A 137 9.61 -21.10 -5.16
N THR A 138 9.47 -21.15 -6.48
CA THR A 138 8.25 -21.67 -7.10
C THR A 138 7.99 -23.07 -6.55
N THR A 139 6.98 -23.21 -5.70
CA THR A 139 6.47 -24.53 -5.34
C THR A 139 5.79 -25.07 -6.59
N VAL A 140 6.52 -25.89 -7.34
CA VAL A 140 5.96 -26.69 -8.42
C VAL A 140 4.98 -27.67 -7.76
N LEU A 141 3.69 -27.39 -7.89
CA LEU A 141 2.63 -28.36 -7.62
C LEU A 141 2.57 -29.42 -8.72
#